data_AF-A0A3E1E481-F1
#
_entry.id   AF-A0A3E1E481-F1
#
_cell.length_a   1.000
_cell.length_b   1.000
_cell.length_c   1.000
_cell.angle_alpha   90.00
_cell.angle_beta   90.00
_cell.angle_gamma   90.00
#
_symmetry.space_group_name_H-M   'P 1'
#
loop_
_entity.id
_entity.type
_entity.pdbx_description
1 polymer ?
#
loop_
_entity_poly.entity_id
_entity_poly.type
_entity_poly.pdbx_seq_one_letter_code
_entity_poly.pdbx_strand_id
1 'polypeptide(L)'
;MLAGLFADDFPERVDAMVVKEFRQGSRAKRFVVPFIGVHLLMLGMTMLEWWDLSDGTADFVIFSEGARRFAATFWVPVALTLMVGVPFSRLFDLQQEFNGRNAELLLLSGVDRWKIVRGKWMASVLINLLVLVSALPYLMVRYFFGGMEWAPNLVIGIWVIVIGGVMSALAIGASSFANTLARIGMLIGGILANSLLVTIPSLLLAGLVDVAGTDWFVLTMLAGNALCAAIPLSILGLQMARVRLRSYEDPHDPAPRSQVVVLYLFCPVLIGLPALMCGVPGIASSLLFSWIALLIDKAPKTDERAHYAQQ
;
A
#
# COMPACT_ATOMS: atom_id res chain seq x y z
N MET A 1 40.55 -0.07 -1.31
CA MET A 1 40.21 1.33 -0.96
C MET A 1 38.79 1.75 -1.40
N LEU A 2 38.05 0.97 -2.21
CA LEU A 2 36.67 1.26 -2.60
C LEU A 2 35.59 0.61 -1.70
N ALA A 3 35.97 -0.26 -0.76
CA ALA A 3 35.05 -0.90 0.19
C ALA A 3 34.60 0.02 1.34
N GLY A 4 35.34 1.11 1.61
CA GLY A 4 35.03 2.07 2.68
C GLY A 4 34.07 3.19 2.28
N LEU A 5 33.83 3.41 0.99
CA LEU A 5 32.92 4.46 0.50
C LEU A 5 31.43 4.05 0.54
N PHE A 6 31.14 2.77 0.77
CA PHE A 6 29.79 2.26 1.04
C PHE A 6 29.59 1.83 2.50
N ALA A 7 30.56 2.15 3.37
CA ALA A 7 30.55 1.73 4.78
C ALA A 7 29.82 2.72 5.70
N ASP A 8 29.36 3.86 5.19
CA ASP A 8 28.45 4.72 5.94
C ASP A 8 27.06 4.08 5.93
N ASP A 9 26.85 3.28 6.96
CA ASP A 9 25.58 2.72 7.38
C ASP A 9 24.51 3.81 7.40
N PHE A 10 23.29 3.42 7.01
CA PHE A 10 22.12 4.30 6.97
C PHE A 10 22.08 5.25 8.16
N PRO A 11 21.67 6.52 7.96
CA PRO A 11 21.68 7.51 9.04
C PRO A 11 20.98 6.94 10.28
N GLU A 12 21.56 7.14 11.48
CA GLU A 12 21.08 6.57 12.76
C GLU A 12 19.58 6.81 13.05
N ARG A 13 18.96 7.74 12.33
CA ARG A 13 17.54 8.10 12.38
C ARG A 13 16.63 7.08 11.70
N VAL A 14 17.14 6.21 10.82
CA VAL A 14 16.36 5.19 10.13
C VAL A 14 16.29 3.94 11.00
N ASP A 15 15.09 3.48 11.30
CA ASP A 15 14.88 2.28 12.10
C ASP A 15 15.63 1.08 11.48
N ALA A 16 16.47 0.41 12.28
CA ALA A 16 17.27 -0.73 11.85
C ALA A 16 16.40 -1.86 11.25
N MET A 17 15.14 -1.99 11.70
CA MET A 17 14.21 -2.95 11.14
C MET A 17 13.86 -2.62 9.68
N VAL A 18 13.63 -1.34 9.36
CA VAL A 18 13.34 -0.89 7.98
C VAL A 18 14.54 -1.18 7.08
N VAL A 19 15.75 -0.86 7.54
CA VAL A 19 16.99 -1.10 6.79
C VAL A 19 17.18 -2.59 6.51
N LYS A 20 17.00 -3.43 7.53
CA LYS A 20 17.10 -4.88 7.40
C LYS A 20 16.12 -5.41 6.36
N GLU A 21 14.84 -5.07 6.50
CA GLU A 21 13.77 -5.54 5.62
C GLU A 21 13.95 -5.04 4.18
N PHE A 22 14.35 -3.79 3.99
CA PHE A 22 14.63 -3.23 2.67
C PHE A 22 15.84 -3.91 2.00
N ARG A 23 16.92 -4.15 2.75
CA ARG A 23 18.10 -4.87 2.24
C ARG A 23 17.78 -6.31 1.89
N GLN A 24 16.93 -6.97 2.67
CA GLN A 24 16.47 -8.33 2.41
C GLN A 24 15.56 -8.37 1.17
N GLY A 25 14.62 -7.42 1.05
CA GLY A 25 13.71 -7.30 -0.07
C GLY A 25 14.42 -7.00 -1.39
N SER A 26 15.32 -6.02 -1.41
CA SER A 26 16.07 -5.62 -2.61
C SER A 26 17.01 -6.71 -3.15
N ARG A 27 17.54 -7.58 -2.28
CA ARG A 27 18.43 -8.69 -2.66
C ARG A 27 17.69 -9.98 -3.01
N ALA A 28 16.39 -10.07 -2.72
CA ALA A 28 15.63 -11.27 -2.99
C ALA A 28 15.42 -11.46 -4.50
N LYS A 29 15.68 -12.67 -5.02
CA LYS A 29 15.33 -13.03 -6.41
C LYS A 29 13.85 -12.77 -6.72
N ARG A 30 12.99 -12.92 -5.71
CA ARG A 30 11.55 -12.64 -5.76
C ARG A 30 11.22 -11.16 -6.03
N PHE A 31 12.15 -10.24 -5.81
CA PHE A 31 12.03 -8.83 -6.20
C PHE A 31 12.71 -8.55 -7.54
N VAL A 32 13.93 -9.04 -7.75
CA VAL A 32 14.73 -8.73 -8.95
C VAL A 32 14.01 -9.17 -10.24
N VAL A 33 13.41 -10.36 -10.25
CA VAL A 33 12.70 -10.89 -11.44
C VAL A 33 11.50 -10.02 -11.83
N PRO A 34 10.51 -9.73 -10.96
CA PRO A 34 9.39 -8.85 -11.32
C PRO A 34 9.84 -7.41 -11.57
N PHE A 35 10.91 -6.93 -10.92
CA PHE A 35 11.47 -5.61 -11.21
C PHE A 35 12.03 -5.52 -12.63
N ILE A 36 12.83 -6.49 -13.08
CA ILE A 36 13.30 -6.50 -14.48
C ILE A 36 12.11 -6.70 -15.44
N GLY A 37 11.17 -7.57 -15.09
CA GLY A 37 9.96 -7.79 -15.87
C GLY A 37 9.14 -6.52 -16.07
N VAL A 38 8.95 -5.70 -15.02
CA VAL A 38 8.20 -4.45 -15.14
C VAL A 38 8.92 -3.45 -16.06
N HIS A 39 10.25 -3.41 -16.04
CA HIS A 39 11.02 -2.55 -16.95
C HIS A 39 10.89 -2.95 -18.42
N LEU A 40 10.93 -4.25 -18.71
CA LEU A 40 10.72 -4.76 -20.06
C LEU A 40 9.29 -4.47 -20.55
N LEU A 41 8.29 -4.66 -19.69
CA LEU A 41 6.91 -4.33 -20.00
C LEU A 41 6.70 -2.84 -20.19
N MET A 42 7.27 -1.99 -19.33
CA MET A 42 7.21 -0.52 -19.48
C MET A 42 7.83 -0.08 -20.81
N LEU A 43 9.01 -0.60 -21.15
CA LEU A 43 9.66 -0.33 -22.44
C LEU A 43 8.73 -0.74 -23.60
N GLY A 44 8.18 -1.95 -23.56
CA GLY A 44 7.27 -2.45 -24.57
C GLY A 44 6.02 -1.57 -24.71
N MET A 45 5.39 -1.19 -23.60
CA MET A 45 4.22 -0.31 -23.62
C MET A 45 4.54 1.08 -24.15
N THR A 46 5.70 1.67 -23.82
CA THR A 46 6.14 2.94 -24.42
C THR A 46 6.39 2.82 -25.93
N MET A 47 6.92 1.69 -26.40
CA MET A 47 7.09 1.45 -27.83
C MET A 47 5.76 1.26 -28.57
N LEU A 48 4.78 0.59 -27.95
CA LEU A 48 3.43 0.46 -28.51
C LEU A 48 2.72 1.82 -28.58
N GLU A 49 2.79 2.63 -27.52
CA GLU A 49 2.25 3.99 -27.51
C GLU A 49 2.85 4.85 -28.65
N TRP A 50 4.16 4.69 -28.93
CA TRP A 50 4.82 5.38 -30.03
C TRP A 50 4.36 4.89 -31.41
N TRP A 51 4.18 3.57 -31.57
CA TRP A 51 3.68 2.98 -32.81
C TRP A 51 2.27 3.50 -33.14
N ASP A 52 1.36 3.49 -32.16
CA ASP A 52 -0.02 3.96 -32.34
C ASP A 52 -0.11 5.44 -32.72
N LEU A 53 0.76 6.28 -32.16
CA LEU A 53 0.87 7.70 -32.53
C LEU A 53 1.33 7.87 -33.99
N SER A 54 2.13 6.94 -34.52
CA SER A 54 2.68 7.02 -35.87
C SER A 54 1.73 6.52 -36.96
N ASP A 55 0.87 5.54 -36.67
CA ASP A 55 -0.09 4.96 -37.63
C ASP A 55 -1.41 5.76 -37.73
N GLY A 56 -1.64 6.74 -36.84
CA GLY A 56 -2.86 7.56 -36.84
C GLY A 56 -4.15 6.80 -36.47
N THR A 57 -4.05 5.49 -36.20
CA THR A 57 -5.13 4.61 -35.76
C THR A 57 -5.12 4.53 -34.23
N ALA A 58 -5.73 5.51 -33.57
CA ALA A 58 -5.79 5.61 -32.10
C ALA A 58 -6.76 4.60 -31.43
N ASP A 59 -6.85 3.37 -31.95
CA ASP A 59 -7.87 2.36 -31.60
C ASP A 59 -7.34 1.20 -30.73
N PHE A 60 -6.03 1.07 -30.50
CA PHE A 60 -5.50 -0.03 -29.67
C PHE A 60 -5.54 0.31 -28.17
N VAL A 61 -6.74 0.45 -27.59
CA VAL A 61 -6.91 0.53 -26.13
C VAL A 61 -8.12 -0.29 -25.67
N ILE A 62 -7.90 -1.21 -24.74
CA ILE A 62 -8.89 -2.14 -24.15
C ILE A 62 -9.90 -1.40 -23.23
N PHE A 63 -9.73 -0.10 -23.01
CA PHE A 63 -10.48 0.72 -22.05
C PHE A 63 -11.19 1.90 -22.71
N SER A 64 -12.28 2.40 -22.08
CA SER A 64 -13.08 3.53 -22.57
C SER A 64 -12.25 4.82 -22.77
N GLU A 65 -12.74 5.77 -23.58
CA GLU A 65 -12.02 7.00 -23.92
C GLU A 65 -11.63 7.86 -22.69
N GLY A 66 -12.46 7.88 -21.64
CA GLY A 66 -12.11 8.50 -20.35
C GLY A 66 -11.01 7.73 -19.59
N ALA A 67 -10.99 6.40 -19.71
CA ALA A 67 -9.91 5.56 -19.18
C ALA A 67 -8.64 5.63 -20.03
N ARG A 68 -8.71 5.95 -21.33
CA ARG A 68 -7.54 6.26 -22.20
C ARG A 68 -6.76 7.47 -21.67
N ARG A 69 -7.46 8.47 -21.13
CA ARG A 69 -6.86 9.66 -20.50
C ARG A 69 -6.29 9.38 -19.11
N PHE A 70 -6.89 8.47 -18.34
CA PHE A 70 -6.52 8.17 -16.94
C PHE A 70 -5.53 7.00 -16.77
N ALA A 71 -5.58 6.02 -17.65
CA ALA A 71 -4.75 4.82 -17.67
C ALA A 71 -4.04 4.76 -19.02
N ALA A 72 -3.06 5.64 -19.21
CA ALA A 72 -2.15 5.46 -20.32
C ALA A 72 -1.50 4.07 -20.20
N THR A 73 -1.55 3.29 -21.27
CA THR A 73 -1.14 1.87 -21.35
C THR A 73 0.16 1.56 -20.60
N PHE A 74 1.09 2.52 -20.56
CA PHE A 74 2.29 2.52 -19.72
C PHE A 74 2.09 2.19 -18.22
N TRP A 75 1.05 2.70 -17.56
CA TRP A 75 0.86 2.56 -16.12
C TRP A 75 0.35 1.17 -15.72
N VAL A 76 -0.20 0.39 -16.65
CA VAL A 76 -0.73 -0.96 -16.41
C VAL A 76 0.33 -1.91 -15.80
N PRO A 77 1.53 -2.10 -16.40
CA PRO A 77 2.55 -2.95 -15.80
C PRO A 77 3.05 -2.46 -14.43
N VAL A 78 3.13 -1.14 -14.24
CA VAL A 78 3.51 -0.54 -12.95
C VAL A 78 2.46 -0.84 -11.90
N ALA A 79 1.19 -0.59 -12.21
CA ALA A 79 0.05 -0.86 -11.33
C ALA A 79 -0.03 -2.35 -10.98
N LEU A 80 0.11 -3.25 -11.95
CA LEU A 80 0.12 -4.69 -11.71
C LEU A 80 1.25 -5.10 -10.74
N THR A 81 2.44 -4.55 -10.94
CA THR A 81 3.60 -4.88 -10.08
C THR A 81 3.42 -4.35 -8.66
N LEU A 82 2.95 -3.10 -8.50
CA LEU A 82 2.81 -2.47 -7.20
C LEU A 82 1.56 -2.92 -6.43
N MET A 83 0.47 -3.23 -7.13
CA MET A 83 -0.81 -3.61 -6.52
C MET A 83 -0.95 -5.12 -6.34
N VAL A 84 -0.24 -5.93 -7.12
CA VAL A 84 -0.31 -7.40 -7.05
C VAL A 84 1.04 -8.00 -6.70
N GLY A 85 2.10 -7.69 -7.46
CA GLY A 85 3.42 -8.31 -7.29
C GLY A 85 4.04 -8.09 -5.91
N VAL A 86 4.13 -6.83 -5.48
CA VAL A 86 4.70 -6.47 -4.16
C VAL A 86 3.85 -7.04 -3.02
N PRO A 87 2.52 -6.83 -2.95
CA PRO A 87 1.67 -7.37 -1.88
C PRO A 87 1.68 -8.90 -1.83
N PHE A 88 1.64 -9.58 -2.98
CA PHE A 88 1.67 -11.04 -3.04
C PHE A 88 2.93 -11.61 -2.37
N SER A 89 4.07 -10.95 -2.55
CA SER A 89 5.32 -11.33 -1.90
C SER A 89 5.26 -11.23 -0.36
N ARG A 90 4.34 -10.43 0.18
CA ARG A 90 4.17 -10.20 1.64
C ARG A 90 3.19 -11.14 2.31
N LEU A 91 2.42 -11.92 1.54
CA LEU A 91 1.36 -12.80 2.06
C LEU A 91 1.84 -13.91 2.98
N PHE A 92 3.14 -14.19 2.97
CA PHE A 92 3.75 -15.28 3.74
C PHE A 92 4.83 -14.79 4.72
N ASP A 93 5.03 -13.47 4.84
CA ASP A 93 6.16 -12.93 5.60
C ASP A 93 6.01 -13.13 7.10
N LEU A 94 4.84 -12.84 7.68
CA LEU A 94 4.61 -13.04 9.12
C LEU A 94 4.56 -14.53 9.50
N GLN A 95 4.05 -15.40 8.62
CA GLN A 95 4.04 -16.84 8.91
C GLN A 95 5.43 -17.44 9.04
N GLN A 96 6.40 -16.96 8.26
CA GLN A 96 7.78 -17.43 8.37
C GLN A 96 8.42 -16.97 9.69
N GLU A 97 8.00 -15.83 10.23
CA GLU A 97 8.44 -15.37 11.54
C GLU A 97 7.81 -16.20 12.67
N PHE A 98 6.53 -16.55 12.56
CA PHE A 98 5.83 -17.39 13.54
C PHE A 98 6.29 -18.84 13.55
N ASN A 99 6.50 -19.44 12.38
CA ASN A 99 6.83 -20.87 12.26
C ASN A 99 8.34 -21.14 12.37
N GLY A 100 9.19 -20.10 12.42
CA GLY A 100 10.64 -20.23 12.55
C GLY A 100 11.12 -20.09 13.99
N ARG A 101 12.38 -20.48 14.24
CA ARG A 101 13.12 -20.20 15.49
C ARG A 101 13.28 -18.70 15.81
N ASN A 102 12.80 -17.81 14.93
CA ASN A 102 12.85 -16.37 15.12
C ASN A 102 11.79 -15.85 16.09
N ALA A 103 10.67 -16.55 16.30
CA ALA A 103 9.63 -16.11 17.24
C ALA A 103 10.18 -16.02 18.68
N GLU A 104 10.97 -17.02 19.10
CA GLU A 104 11.63 -17.05 20.42
C GLU A 104 12.71 -15.97 20.54
N LEU A 105 13.48 -15.72 19.48
CA LEU A 105 14.47 -14.65 19.42
C LEU A 105 13.84 -13.25 19.46
N LEU A 106 12.68 -13.06 18.82
CA LEU A 106 11.94 -11.80 18.84
C LEU A 106 11.39 -11.52 20.24
N LEU A 107 10.82 -12.54 20.90
CA LEU A 107 10.38 -12.48 22.28
C LEU A 107 11.52 -12.11 23.25
N LEU A 108 12.71 -12.68 23.06
CA LEU A 108 13.88 -12.40 23.89
C LEU A 108 14.52 -11.03 23.61
N SER A 109 14.35 -10.49 22.41
CA SER A 109 14.98 -9.22 22.00
C SER A 109 14.26 -7.96 22.49
N GLY A 110 13.04 -8.08 23.03
CA GLY A 110 12.27 -6.94 23.55
C GLY A 110 11.84 -5.92 22.49
N VAL A 111 11.86 -6.28 21.20
CA VAL A 111 11.47 -5.38 20.11
C VAL A 111 9.96 -5.21 20.09
N ASP A 112 9.49 -3.95 20.13
CA ASP A 112 8.06 -3.65 20.06
C ASP A 112 7.43 -4.13 18.74
N ARG A 113 6.27 -4.79 18.86
CA ARG A 113 5.51 -5.39 17.75
C ARG A 113 5.18 -4.39 16.65
N TRP A 114 4.91 -3.13 17.03
CA TRP A 114 4.69 -2.07 16.06
C TRP A 114 5.92 -1.77 15.20
N LYS A 115 7.13 -1.89 15.74
CA LYS A 115 8.37 -1.69 14.99
C LYS A 115 8.54 -2.77 13.92
N ILE A 116 8.19 -4.02 14.23
CA ILE A 116 8.24 -5.14 13.27
C ILE A 116 7.28 -4.89 12.11
N VAL A 117 5.99 -4.66 12.41
CA VAL A 117 4.95 -4.51 11.38
C VAL A 117 5.16 -3.25 10.54
N ARG A 118 5.49 -2.11 11.17
CA ARG A 118 5.80 -0.87 10.43
C ARG A 118 7.07 -1.00 9.61
N GLY A 119 8.09 -1.68 10.13
CA GLY A 119 9.34 -1.94 9.42
C GLY A 119 9.09 -2.65 8.08
N LYS A 120 8.30 -3.72 8.11
CA LYS A 120 7.90 -4.47 6.92
C LYS A 120 7.10 -3.62 5.93
N TRP A 121 6.13 -2.86 6.41
CA TRP A 121 5.31 -2.00 5.55
C TRP A 121 6.11 -0.87 4.92
N MET A 122 6.95 -0.16 5.70
CA MET A 122 7.84 0.88 5.18
C MET A 122 8.81 0.34 4.14
N ALA A 123 9.35 -0.87 4.34
CA ALA A 123 10.16 -1.52 3.32
C ALA A 123 9.37 -1.80 2.02
N SER A 124 8.08 -2.14 2.08
CA SER A 124 7.23 -2.22 0.88
C SER A 124 7.08 -0.87 0.20
N VAL A 125 6.82 0.17 0.96
CA VAL A 125 6.65 1.53 0.42
C VAL A 125 7.93 2.00 -0.25
N LEU A 126 9.11 1.72 0.33
CA LEU A 126 10.41 2.02 -0.28
C LEU A 126 10.63 1.25 -1.59
N ILE A 127 10.21 -0.01 -1.65
CA ILE A 127 10.24 -0.79 -2.90
C ILE A 127 9.31 -0.18 -3.96
N ASN A 128 8.09 0.22 -3.57
CA ASN A 128 7.17 0.90 -4.48
C ASN A 128 7.74 2.22 -5.00
N LEU A 129 8.39 2.99 -4.11
CA LEU A 129 9.06 4.23 -4.45
C LEU A 129 10.23 3.98 -5.43
N LEU A 130 11.01 2.93 -5.20
CA LEU A 130 12.11 2.54 -6.08
C LEU A 130 11.60 2.25 -7.50
N VAL A 131 10.49 1.52 -7.64
CA VAL A 131 9.85 1.27 -8.94
C VAL A 131 9.40 2.57 -9.59
N LEU A 132 8.76 3.50 -8.86
CA LEU A 132 8.37 4.80 -9.44
C LEU A 132 9.58 5.61 -9.90
N VAL A 133 10.62 5.74 -9.07
CA VAL A 133 11.83 6.49 -9.42
C VAL A 133 12.48 5.89 -10.66
N SER A 134 12.49 4.56 -10.76
CA SER A 134 12.99 3.85 -11.94
C SER A 134 12.13 4.03 -13.19
N ALA A 135 10.86 4.43 -13.04
CA ALA A 135 9.93 4.72 -14.13
C ALA A 135 10.11 6.14 -14.71
N LEU A 136 10.78 7.06 -13.99
CA LEU A 136 10.98 8.45 -14.42
C LEU A 136 11.64 8.61 -15.81
N PRO A 137 12.67 7.83 -16.20
CA PRO A 137 13.27 7.94 -17.54
C PRO A 137 12.26 7.69 -18.65
N TYR A 138 11.33 6.75 -18.45
CA TYR A 138 10.28 6.46 -19.42
C TYR A 138 9.25 7.59 -19.49
N LEU A 139 8.91 8.21 -18.35
CA LEU A 139 8.05 9.40 -18.34
C LEU A 139 8.68 10.57 -19.09
N MET A 140 10.01 10.75 -19.01
CA MET A 140 10.72 11.77 -19.79
C MET A 140 10.64 11.50 -21.28
N VAL A 141 10.87 10.25 -21.71
CA VAL A 141 10.70 9.86 -23.13
C VAL A 141 9.26 10.16 -23.58
N ARG A 142 8.26 9.73 -22.81
CA ARG A 142 6.84 9.97 -23.12
C ARG A 142 6.48 11.46 -23.20
N TYR A 143 7.11 12.30 -22.38
CA TYR A 143 6.95 13.75 -22.44
C TYR A 143 7.51 14.35 -23.73
N PHE A 144 8.77 14.04 -24.09
CA PHE A 144 9.42 14.64 -25.25
C PHE A 144 8.89 14.10 -26.59
N PHE A 145 8.57 12.81 -26.64
CA PHE A 145 8.23 12.10 -27.87
C PHE A 145 6.71 11.95 -28.05
N GLY A 146 5.97 11.71 -26.97
CA GLY A 146 4.52 11.51 -27.02
C GLY A 146 3.68 12.77 -26.75
N GLY A 147 4.31 13.91 -26.45
CA GLY A 147 3.61 15.16 -26.11
C GLY A 147 2.75 15.07 -24.84
N MET A 148 2.97 14.06 -23.99
CA MET A 148 2.16 13.86 -22.79
C MET A 148 2.51 14.84 -21.69
N GLU A 149 1.49 15.35 -20.99
CA GLU A 149 1.70 16.23 -19.85
C GLU A 149 2.34 15.50 -18.66
N TRP A 150 3.37 16.11 -18.05
CA TRP A 150 4.11 15.49 -16.94
C TRP A 150 3.34 15.52 -15.61
N ALA A 151 2.55 16.57 -15.35
CA ALA A 151 1.89 16.76 -14.06
C ALA A 151 0.80 15.69 -13.78
N PRO A 152 -0.14 15.40 -14.71
CA PRO A 152 -1.12 14.33 -14.51
C PRO A 152 -0.46 12.94 -14.37
N ASN A 153 0.61 12.68 -15.12
CA ASN A 153 1.36 11.43 -15.03
C ASN A 153 2.02 11.24 -13.65
N LEU A 154 2.61 12.30 -13.07
CA LEU A 154 3.16 12.21 -11.71
C LEU A 154 2.08 11.98 -10.67
N VAL A 155 0.91 12.62 -10.81
CA VAL A 155 -0.23 12.39 -9.91
C VAL A 155 -0.65 10.91 -9.97
N ILE A 156 -0.79 10.33 -11.17
CA ILE A 156 -1.08 8.89 -11.34
C ILE A 156 0.01 8.02 -10.71
N GLY A 157 1.29 8.36 -10.88
CA GLY A 157 2.39 7.63 -10.27
C GLY A 157 2.33 7.60 -8.74
N ILE A 158 2.03 8.75 -8.13
CA ILE A 158 1.81 8.86 -6.69
C ILE A 158 0.60 8.02 -6.27
N TRP A 159 -0.48 8.05 -7.04
CA TRP A 159 -1.67 7.23 -6.81
C TRP A 159 -1.37 5.75 -6.74
N VAL A 160 -0.64 5.24 -7.73
CA VAL A 160 -0.32 3.82 -7.82
C VAL A 160 0.55 3.38 -6.64
N ILE A 161 1.49 4.22 -6.17
CA ILE A 161 2.27 3.91 -4.95
C ILE A 161 1.36 3.83 -3.73
N VAL A 162 0.45 4.78 -3.56
CA VAL A 162 -0.43 4.84 -2.39
C VAL A 162 -1.30 3.60 -2.34
N ILE A 163 -1.92 3.22 -3.46
CA ILE A 163 -2.73 2.00 -3.56
C ILE A 163 -1.86 0.76 -3.32
N GLY A 164 -0.66 0.67 -3.90
CA GLY A 164 0.27 -0.43 -3.66
C GLY A 164 0.73 -0.53 -2.20
N GLY A 165 0.85 0.61 -1.51
CA GLY A 165 1.15 0.70 -0.08
C GLY A 165 0.00 0.19 0.78
N VAL A 166 -1.24 0.54 0.45
CA VAL A 166 -2.46 -0.01 1.08
C VAL A 166 -2.52 -1.51 0.87
N MET A 167 -2.39 -1.99 -0.37
CA MET A 167 -2.41 -3.42 -0.68
C MET A 167 -1.31 -4.18 0.08
N SER A 168 -0.13 -3.59 0.23
CA SER A 168 0.96 -4.16 1.04
C SER A 168 0.61 -4.25 2.52
N ALA A 169 -0.03 -3.22 3.10
CA ALA A 169 -0.50 -3.26 4.48
C ALA A 169 -1.56 -4.35 4.69
N LEU A 170 -2.49 -4.47 3.74
CA LEU A 170 -3.52 -5.51 3.75
C LEU A 170 -2.92 -6.90 3.62
N ALA A 171 -1.93 -7.09 2.75
CA ALA A 171 -1.21 -8.35 2.57
C ALA A 171 -0.45 -8.77 3.83
N ILE A 172 0.22 -7.82 4.50
CA ILE A 172 0.86 -8.06 5.80
C ILE A 172 -0.20 -8.44 6.83
N GLY A 173 -1.30 -7.72 6.92
CA GLY A 173 -2.44 -8.09 7.77
C GLY A 173 -2.97 -9.51 7.49
N ALA A 174 -3.12 -9.87 6.22
CA ALA A 174 -3.66 -11.16 5.80
C ALA A 174 -2.69 -12.32 6.09
N SER A 175 -1.39 -12.06 6.01
CA SER A 175 -0.35 -13.02 6.34
C SER A 175 -0.38 -13.47 7.81
N SER A 176 -1.04 -12.71 8.69
CA SER A 176 -1.23 -13.08 10.10
C SER A 176 -2.19 -14.26 10.33
N PHE A 177 -3.00 -14.62 9.32
CA PHE A 177 -3.94 -15.73 9.43
C PHE A 177 -3.29 -17.05 9.01
N ALA A 178 -3.38 -18.06 9.88
CA ALA A 178 -2.98 -19.43 9.57
C ALA A 178 -3.87 -20.08 8.50
N ASN A 179 -5.19 -19.84 8.57
CA ASN A 179 -6.16 -20.41 7.64
C ASN A 179 -6.13 -19.68 6.30
N THR A 180 -5.88 -20.42 5.22
CA THR A 180 -5.87 -19.89 3.84
C THR A 180 -7.18 -19.20 3.48
N LEU A 181 -8.32 -19.74 3.91
CA LEU A 181 -9.64 -19.14 3.64
C LEU A 181 -9.80 -17.77 4.31
N ALA A 182 -9.36 -17.63 5.57
CA ALA A 182 -9.42 -16.36 6.28
C ALA A 182 -8.48 -15.32 5.67
N ARG A 183 -7.30 -15.75 5.17
CA ARG A 183 -6.38 -14.90 4.42
C ARG A 183 -6.99 -14.38 3.13
N ILE A 184 -7.55 -15.28 2.31
CA ILE A 184 -8.20 -14.92 1.05
C ILE A 184 -9.39 -14.00 1.33
N GLY A 185 -10.22 -14.33 2.31
CA GLY A 185 -11.37 -13.50 2.70
C GLY A 185 -10.94 -12.09 3.14
N MET A 186 -9.85 -11.96 3.88
CA MET A 186 -9.32 -10.65 4.28
C MET A 186 -8.78 -9.86 3.08
N LEU A 187 -8.05 -10.50 2.16
CA LEU A 187 -7.55 -9.84 0.95
C LEU A 187 -8.69 -9.39 0.04
N ILE A 188 -9.65 -10.26 -0.23
CA ILE A 188 -10.82 -9.93 -1.04
C ILE A 188 -11.61 -8.81 -0.38
N GLY A 189 -11.89 -8.92 0.93
CA GLY A 189 -12.57 -7.87 1.69
C GLY A 189 -11.84 -6.54 1.63
N GLY A 190 -10.50 -6.57 1.68
CA GLY A 190 -9.66 -5.38 1.57
C GLY A 190 -9.59 -4.76 0.19
N ILE A 191 -9.52 -5.59 -0.84
CA ILE A 191 -9.59 -5.15 -2.23
C ILE A 191 -10.96 -4.53 -2.49
N LEU A 192 -12.05 -5.19 -2.09
CA LEU A 192 -13.40 -4.66 -2.20
C LEU A 192 -13.55 -3.35 -1.43
N ALA A 193 -13.00 -3.28 -0.21
CA ALA A 193 -13.02 -2.06 0.58
C ALA A 193 -12.26 -0.93 -0.11
N ASN A 194 -11.05 -1.19 -0.60
CA ASN A 194 -10.27 -0.22 -1.36
C ASN A 194 -10.98 0.21 -2.66
N SER A 195 -11.59 -0.73 -3.38
CA SER A 195 -12.35 -0.42 -4.60
C SER A 195 -13.56 0.45 -4.32
N LEU A 196 -14.32 0.19 -3.25
CA LEU A 196 -15.48 0.99 -2.85
C LEU A 196 -15.10 2.35 -2.27
N LEU A 197 -13.99 2.45 -1.54
CA LEU A 197 -13.56 3.67 -0.86
C LEU A 197 -12.77 4.62 -1.75
N VAL A 198 -11.96 4.08 -2.66
CA VAL A 198 -10.95 4.83 -3.40
C VAL A 198 -11.24 4.78 -4.90
N THR A 199 -11.36 3.59 -5.48
CA THR A 199 -11.37 3.43 -6.95
C THR A 199 -12.69 3.82 -7.61
N ILE A 200 -13.83 3.31 -7.10
CA ILE A 200 -15.17 3.54 -7.69
C ILE A 200 -15.60 5.01 -7.58
N PRO A 201 -15.49 5.68 -6.41
CA PRO A 201 -15.81 7.10 -6.31
C PRO A 201 -14.95 7.96 -7.24
N SER A 202 -13.67 7.61 -7.39
CA SER A 202 -12.75 8.33 -8.28
C SER A 202 -13.09 8.15 -9.76
N LEU A 203 -13.50 6.95 -10.17
CA LEU A 203 -13.91 6.67 -11.56
C LEU A 203 -15.25 7.30 -11.93
N LEU A 204 -16.26 7.18 -11.05
CA LEU A 204 -17.58 7.79 -11.27
C LEU A 204 -17.46 9.32 -11.40
N LEU A 205 -16.63 9.94 -10.58
CA LEU A 205 -16.43 11.38 -10.63
C LEU A 205 -15.56 11.81 -11.81
N ALA A 206 -14.51 11.06 -12.17
CA ALA A 206 -13.72 11.33 -13.39
C ALA A 206 -14.61 11.35 -14.64
N GLY A 207 -15.57 10.43 -14.73
CA GLY A 207 -16.59 10.44 -15.78
C GLY A 207 -17.52 11.66 -15.74
N LEU A 208 -17.86 12.18 -14.55
CA LEU A 208 -18.66 13.40 -14.40
C LEU A 208 -17.86 14.68 -14.72
N VAL A 209 -16.56 14.69 -14.43
CA VAL A 209 -15.65 15.82 -14.70
C VAL A 209 -15.39 15.99 -16.19
N ASP A 210 -15.30 14.90 -16.95
CA ASP A 210 -15.15 14.95 -18.42
C ASP A 210 -16.39 15.58 -19.11
N VAL A 211 -17.56 15.55 -18.44
CA VAL A 211 -18.81 16.16 -18.91
C VAL A 211 -18.94 17.64 -18.50
N ALA A 212 -18.37 18.04 -17.36
CA ALA A 212 -18.55 19.38 -16.79
C ALA A 212 -17.40 20.36 -17.09
N GLY A 213 -16.27 19.89 -17.62
CA GLY A 213 -15.05 20.68 -17.75
C GLY A 213 -14.15 20.58 -16.51
N THR A 214 -12.85 20.46 -16.75
CA THR A 214 -11.87 20.01 -15.75
C THR A 214 -11.33 21.17 -14.91
N ASP A 215 -12.01 21.54 -13.83
CA ASP A 215 -11.41 22.43 -12.83
C ASP A 215 -10.35 21.69 -12.00
N TRP A 216 -9.13 22.25 -11.93
CA TRP A 216 -8.02 21.77 -11.09
C TRP A 216 -8.42 21.55 -9.62
N PHE A 217 -9.42 22.29 -9.15
CA PHE A 217 -10.01 22.13 -7.82
C PHE A 217 -10.67 20.75 -7.62
N VAL A 218 -11.36 20.22 -8.63
CA VAL A 218 -12.04 18.92 -8.53
C VAL A 218 -11.02 17.79 -8.54
N LEU A 219 -9.98 17.89 -9.38
CA LEU A 219 -8.88 16.93 -9.39
C LEU A 219 -8.11 16.90 -8.06
N THR A 220 -7.85 18.05 -7.45
CA THR A 220 -7.14 18.12 -6.16
C THR A 220 -7.99 17.64 -4.99
N MET A 221 -9.30 17.94 -4.96
CA MET A 221 -10.20 17.39 -3.95
C MET A 221 -10.37 15.88 -4.08
N LEU A 222 -10.48 15.38 -5.31
CA LEU A 222 -10.55 13.95 -5.60
C LEU A 222 -9.27 13.24 -5.12
N ALA A 223 -8.13 13.83 -5.45
CA ALA A 223 -6.85 13.32 -5.01
C ALA A 223 -6.71 13.36 -3.47
N GLY A 224 -7.10 14.46 -2.82
CA GLY A 224 -7.06 14.57 -1.37
C GLY A 224 -7.91 13.49 -0.67
N ASN A 225 -9.12 13.25 -1.16
CA ASN A 225 -10.05 12.30 -0.55
C ASN A 225 -9.53 10.85 -0.63
N ALA A 226 -9.06 10.44 -1.81
CA ALA A 226 -8.52 9.11 -2.02
C ALA A 226 -7.22 8.85 -1.20
N LEU A 227 -6.42 9.89 -0.91
CA LEU A 227 -5.20 9.79 -0.10
C LEU A 227 -5.59 9.62 1.37
N CYS A 228 -6.59 10.38 1.80
CA CYS A 228 -7.11 10.30 3.15
C CYS A 228 -7.76 8.94 3.42
N ALA A 229 -8.48 8.37 2.45
CA ALA A 229 -9.10 7.04 2.56
C ALA A 229 -8.08 5.88 2.57
N ALA A 230 -6.89 6.08 2.01
CA ALA A 230 -5.81 5.08 2.03
C ALA A 230 -5.17 4.90 3.42
N ILE A 231 -5.11 5.97 4.22
CA ILE A 231 -4.54 5.98 5.57
C ILE A 231 -5.24 4.97 6.51
N PRO A 232 -6.57 5.02 6.71
CA PRO A 232 -7.26 4.13 7.64
C PRO A 232 -7.18 2.66 7.21
N LEU A 233 -7.27 2.37 5.92
CA LEU A 233 -7.11 1.00 5.41
C LEU A 233 -5.71 0.46 5.70
N SER A 234 -4.67 1.29 5.53
CA SER A 234 -3.30 0.90 5.87
C SER A 234 -3.17 0.65 7.37
N ILE A 235 -3.69 1.53 8.22
CA ILE A 235 -3.66 1.37 9.68
C ILE A 235 -4.35 0.07 10.10
N LEU A 236 -5.56 -0.19 9.60
CA LEU A 236 -6.31 -1.40 9.93
C LEU A 236 -5.58 -2.68 9.49
N GLY A 237 -5.00 -2.70 8.29
CA GLY A 237 -4.19 -3.82 7.82
C GLY A 237 -3.01 -4.12 8.75
N LEU A 238 -2.32 -3.09 9.22
CA LEU A 238 -1.20 -3.23 10.16
C LEU A 238 -1.66 -3.61 11.57
N GLN A 239 -2.78 -3.08 12.06
CA GLN A 239 -3.35 -3.44 13.36
C GLN A 239 -3.74 -4.92 13.41
N MET A 240 -4.31 -5.43 12.32
CA MET A 240 -4.64 -6.85 12.20
C MET A 240 -3.41 -7.75 12.34
N ALA A 241 -2.28 -7.36 11.73
CA ALA A 241 -1.01 -8.05 11.91
C ALA A 241 -0.53 -8.00 13.38
N ARG A 242 -0.62 -6.83 14.03
CA ARG A 242 -0.20 -6.64 15.42
C ARG A 242 -1.03 -7.46 16.42
N VAL A 243 -2.36 -7.42 16.32
CA VAL A 243 -3.27 -8.12 17.24
C VAL A 243 -2.97 -9.61 17.28
N ARG A 244 -2.54 -10.19 16.14
CA ARG A 244 -2.12 -11.58 16.06
C ARG A 244 -0.75 -11.86 16.65
N LEU A 245 0.22 -10.96 16.46
CA LEU A 245 1.51 -11.05 17.14
C LEU A 245 1.30 -11.12 18.68
N ARG A 246 0.42 -10.30 19.25
CA ARG A 246 0.09 -10.32 20.69
C ARG A 246 -0.44 -11.67 21.18
N SER A 247 -1.31 -12.30 20.40
CA SER A 247 -1.93 -13.59 20.76
C SER A 247 -0.93 -14.75 20.89
N TYR A 248 0.27 -14.63 20.29
CA TYR A 248 1.33 -15.64 20.42
C TYR A 248 2.20 -15.43 21.67
N GLU A 249 2.32 -14.19 22.16
CA GLU A 249 3.15 -13.86 23.33
C GLU A 249 2.37 -14.04 24.63
N ASP A 250 1.09 -13.66 24.65
CA ASP A 250 0.22 -13.77 25.83
C ASP A 250 -1.10 -14.47 25.47
N PRO A 251 -1.16 -15.81 25.58
CA PRO A 251 -2.37 -16.59 25.29
C PRO A 251 -3.56 -16.28 26.21
N HIS A 252 -3.32 -15.65 27.36
CA HIS A 252 -4.34 -15.41 28.39
C HIS A 252 -5.05 -14.06 28.24
N ASP A 253 -4.55 -13.19 27.36
CA ASP A 253 -5.15 -11.90 27.06
C ASP A 253 -5.95 -12.01 25.74
N PRO A 254 -7.31 -12.07 25.79
CA PRO A 254 -8.11 -12.16 24.59
C PRO A 254 -7.96 -10.87 23.79
N ALA A 255 -7.05 -10.89 22.82
CA ALA A 255 -6.82 -9.74 21.95
C ALA A 255 -8.16 -9.32 21.30
N PRO A 256 -8.40 -8.01 21.03
CA PRO A 256 -9.65 -7.47 20.49
C PRO A 256 -9.88 -7.86 19.02
N ARG A 257 -9.81 -9.16 18.73
CA ARG A 257 -9.75 -9.78 17.41
C ARG A 257 -11.05 -9.64 16.65
N SER A 258 -12.19 -9.74 17.33
CA SER A 258 -13.50 -9.50 16.72
C SER A 258 -13.69 -8.03 16.40
N GLN A 259 -13.27 -7.12 17.27
CA GLN A 259 -13.46 -5.68 17.10
C GLN A 259 -12.70 -5.15 15.87
N VAL A 260 -11.44 -5.52 15.69
CA VAL A 260 -10.66 -5.05 14.52
C VAL A 260 -11.16 -5.67 13.21
N VAL A 261 -11.60 -6.94 13.22
CA VAL A 261 -12.22 -7.58 12.04
C VAL A 261 -13.56 -6.94 11.67
N VAL A 262 -14.41 -6.67 12.66
CA VAL A 262 -15.69 -5.98 12.45
C VAL A 262 -15.43 -4.58 11.90
N LEU A 263 -14.52 -3.82 12.51
CA LEU A 263 -14.15 -2.49 12.05
C LEU A 263 -13.63 -2.50 10.61
N TYR A 264 -12.85 -3.52 10.26
CA TYR A 264 -12.35 -3.73 8.90
C TYR A 264 -13.48 -3.99 7.89
N LEU A 265 -14.44 -4.84 8.25
CA LEU A 265 -15.58 -5.17 7.40
C LEU A 265 -16.50 -3.96 7.17
N PHE A 266 -16.70 -3.13 8.20
CA PHE A 266 -17.58 -1.94 8.14
C PHE A 266 -16.86 -0.68 7.65
N CYS A 267 -15.53 -0.66 7.62
CA CYS A 267 -14.70 0.42 7.07
C CYS A 267 -15.18 0.94 5.71
N PRO A 268 -15.47 0.09 4.69
CA PRO A 268 -15.97 0.57 3.40
C PRO A 268 -17.28 1.35 3.48
N VAL A 269 -18.18 1.00 4.41
CA VAL A 269 -19.46 1.69 4.57
C VAL A 269 -19.25 3.01 5.33
N LEU A 270 -18.47 2.98 6.41
CA LEU A 270 -18.27 4.12 7.31
C LEU A 270 -17.46 5.25 6.65
N ILE A 271 -16.50 4.91 5.79
CA ILE A 271 -15.67 5.89 5.08
C ILE A 271 -16.23 6.16 3.67
N GLY A 272 -16.84 5.15 3.03
CA GLY A 272 -17.24 5.24 1.63
C GLY A 272 -18.43 6.16 1.41
N LEU A 273 -19.42 6.12 2.31
CA LEU A 273 -20.59 6.99 2.21
C LEU A 273 -20.22 8.48 2.30
N PRO A 274 -19.39 8.94 3.26
CA PRO A 274 -18.87 10.31 3.25
C PRO A 274 -17.93 10.61 2.07
N ALA A 275 -17.13 9.64 1.61
CA ALA A 275 -16.22 9.82 0.49
C ALA A 275 -16.96 10.06 -0.84
N LEU A 276 -18.16 9.49 -1.01
CA LEU A 276 -19.03 9.76 -2.15
C LEU A 276 -19.53 11.21 -2.19
N MET A 277 -19.58 11.91 -1.05
CA MET A 277 -19.98 13.32 -0.99
C MET A 277 -18.89 14.29 -1.47
N CYS A 278 -17.73 13.78 -1.94
CA CYS A 278 -16.62 14.49 -2.58
C CYS A 278 -16.25 15.85 -1.94
N GLY A 279 -15.17 15.87 -1.14
CA GLY A 279 -14.61 17.12 -0.60
C GLY A 279 -14.21 17.02 0.87
N VAL A 280 -14.33 18.15 1.58
CA VAL A 280 -13.98 18.27 3.01
C VAL A 280 -14.64 17.20 3.89
N PRO A 281 -15.91 16.78 3.68
CA PRO A 281 -16.54 15.73 4.49
C PRO A 281 -15.88 14.35 4.36
N GLY A 282 -15.42 13.98 3.15
CA GLY A 282 -14.72 12.71 2.90
C GLY A 282 -13.33 12.67 3.57
N ILE A 283 -12.63 13.80 3.52
CA ILE A 283 -11.34 13.97 4.21
C ILE A 283 -11.53 13.90 5.73
N ALA A 284 -12.49 14.66 6.27
CA ALA A 284 -12.75 14.72 7.70
C ALA A 284 -13.17 13.36 8.28
N SER A 285 -14.06 12.64 7.60
CA SER A 285 -14.48 11.29 8.01
C SER A 285 -13.34 10.28 7.96
N SER A 286 -12.49 10.32 6.92
CA SER A 286 -11.32 9.45 6.80
C SER A 286 -10.29 9.71 7.92
N LEU A 287 -10.06 10.97 8.27
CA LEU A 287 -9.17 11.35 9.37
C LEU A 287 -9.75 10.97 10.74
N LEU A 288 -11.04 11.22 10.96
CA LEU A 288 -11.74 10.83 12.18
C LEU A 288 -11.68 9.30 12.37
N PHE A 289 -11.94 8.54 11.31
CA PHE A 289 -11.89 7.09 11.36
C PHE A 289 -10.46 6.58 11.59
N SER A 290 -9.46 7.20 10.96
CA SER A 290 -8.04 6.88 11.24
C SER A 290 -7.69 7.10 12.71
N TRP A 291 -8.20 8.19 13.31
CA TRP A 291 -8.02 8.47 14.73
C TRP A 291 -8.72 7.44 15.62
N ILE A 292 -9.96 7.07 15.31
CA ILE A 292 -10.70 6.01 16.04
C ILE A 292 -9.97 4.68 15.94
N ALA A 293 -9.49 4.30 14.76
CA ALA A 293 -8.71 3.07 14.57
C ALA A 293 -7.48 3.06 15.49
N LEU A 294 -6.74 4.17 15.59
CA LEU A 294 -5.58 4.28 16.49
C LEU A 294 -5.94 4.16 17.98
N LEU A 295 -7.15 4.55 18.39
CA LEU A 295 -7.59 4.48 19.78
C LEU A 295 -7.99 3.08 20.23
N ILE A 296 -8.57 2.28 19.33
CA ILE A 296 -9.05 0.91 19.63
C ILE A 296 -7.91 -0.03 20.05
N ASP A 297 -6.69 0.28 19.60
CA ASP A 297 -5.52 -0.57 19.79
C ASP A 297 -4.54 -0.04 20.88
N LYS A 298 -5.02 0.84 21.77
CA LYS A 298 -4.26 1.20 22.98
C LYS A 298 -4.16 -0.03 23.87
N ALA A 299 -2.94 -0.56 24.02
CA ALA A 299 -2.68 -1.63 24.96
C ALA A 299 -3.10 -1.17 26.37
N PRO A 300 -3.75 -2.03 27.18
CA PRO A 300 -3.91 -1.73 28.59
C PRO A 300 -2.52 -1.47 29.17
N LYS A 301 -2.38 -0.37 29.91
CA LYS A 301 -1.18 -0.17 30.72
C LYS A 301 -1.14 -1.36 31.68
N THR A 302 -0.17 -2.25 31.50
CA THR A 302 0.15 -3.25 32.51
C THR A 302 0.40 -2.48 33.81
N ASP A 303 -0.52 -2.59 34.75
CA ASP A 303 -0.36 -2.08 36.09
C ASP A 303 0.77 -2.90 36.71
N GLU A 304 2.02 -2.40 36.61
CA GLU A 304 3.21 -3.05 37.20
C GLU A 304 3.01 -3.37 38.69
N ARG A 305 2.08 -2.67 39.35
CA ARG A 305 1.69 -2.88 40.75
C ARG A 305 1.02 -4.23 41.03
N ALA A 306 0.37 -4.87 40.05
CA ALA A 306 -0.27 -6.16 40.28
C ALA A 306 0.74 -7.32 40.26
N HIS A 307 1.83 -7.19 39.49
CA HIS A 307 2.85 -8.23 39.39
C HIS A 307 3.77 -8.31 40.63
N TYR A 308 3.96 -7.18 41.33
CA TYR A 308 4.69 -7.14 42.60
C TYR A 308 3.83 -7.46 43.83
N ALA A 309 2.49 -7.57 43.69
CA ALA A 309 1.60 -7.96 44.78
C ALA A 309 1.43 -9.50 44.90
N GLN A 310 2.00 -10.26 43.96
CA GLN A 310 1.95 -11.72 43.91
C GLN A 310 3.32 -12.41 44.08
N GLN A 311 4.38 -11.64 44.34
CA GLN A 311 5.70 -12.14 44.77
C GLN A 311 5.92 -11.80 46.24
#